data_AF-A0AAX3SSR6-F1
#
_entry.id   AF-A0AAX3SSR6-F1
#
_cell.length_a   1.000
_cell.length_b   1.000
_cell.length_c   1.000
_cell.angle_alpha   90.00
_cell.angle_beta   90.00
_cell.angle_gamma   90.00
#
_symmetry.space_group_name_H-M   'P 1'
#
loop_
_entity.id
_entity.type
_entity.pdbx_description
1 polymer ?
#
loop_
_entity_poly.entity_id
_entity_poly.type
_entity_poly.pdbx_seq_one_letter_code
_entity_poly.pdbx_strand_id
1 'polypeptide(L)'
;MTVHNDKTPQGWPLPHPENRLEEDVLRLRSALNAIDGAVQYLDQALTSQAQTSALDLAAVQQTLTQSLSAGLQSTGQQITALQNAIATKAVDLQAVAKASNSTHAVAGQVGLTRLRQAHSYSELNGQPLEAGVEYSLYAAMSYSRPLPAAPQLGDSLVLTDPWGFWQRGHFTLKRGNSQHLINARAEDVVFNINVWRVTLTYAWQNNWTLSIG
;
A
#
# COMPACT_ATOMS: atom_id res chain seq x y z
N MET A 1 20.64 -35.35 101.20
CA MET A 1 21.00 -34.22 100.32
C MET A 1 21.47 -34.84 99.01
N THR A 2 20.58 -34.96 98.03
CA THR A 2 20.93 -35.44 96.68
C THR A 2 21.76 -34.36 96.01
N VAL A 3 23.01 -34.67 95.66
CA VAL A 3 23.92 -33.75 94.98
C VAL A 3 23.41 -33.63 93.54
N HIS A 4 22.86 -32.48 93.20
CA HIS A 4 22.41 -32.19 91.84
C HIS A 4 23.61 -31.85 90.97
N ASN A 5 23.60 -32.31 89.72
CA ASN A 5 24.70 -32.11 88.80
C ASN A 5 24.49 -30.81 88.01
N ASP A 6 25.24 -29.77 88.38
CA ASP A 6 25.14 -28.43 87.80
C ASP A 6 26.13 -28.22 86.63
N LYS A 7 26.66 -29.32 86.08
CA LYS A 7 27.65 -29.32 84.99
C LYS A 7 27.26 -30.32 83.91
N THR A 8 27.66 -30.02 82.68
CA THR A 8 27.50 -30.97 81.57
C THR A 8 28.36 -32.23 81.78
N PRO A 9 28.09 -33.34 81.08
CA PRO A 9 28.92 -34.55 81.14
C PRO A 9 30.41 -34.33 80.80
N GLN A 10 30.75 -33.26 80.06
CA GLN A 10 32.13 -32.87 79.77
C GLN A 10 32.71 -31.82 80.75
N GLY A 11 32.00 -31.52 81.85
CA GLY A 11 32.47 -30.65 82.93
C GLY A 11 32.27 -29.14 82.74
N TRP A 12 31.53 -28.72 81.70
CA TRP A 12 31.27 -27.31 81.41
C TRP A 12 30.13 -26.76 82.28
N PRO A 13 30.16 -25.47 82.65
CA PRO A 13 29.04 -24.83 83.34
C PRO A 13 27.79 -24.82 82.45
N LEU A 14 26.62 -24.98 83.06
CA LEU A 14 25.34 -24.89 82.35
C LEU A 14 25.12 -23.46 81.83
N PRO A 15 24.47 -23.29 80.66
CA PRO A 15 24.21 -21.98 80.05
C PRO A 15 23.47 -21.00 80.97
N HIS A 16 22.63 -21.49 81.89
CA HIS A 16 21.98 -20.69 82.92
C HIS A 16 22.26 -21.28 84.31
N PRO A 17 22.75 -20.49 85.28
CA PRO A 17 23.21 -20.98 86.59
C PRO A 17 22.08 -21.53 87.48
N GLU A 18 20.82 -21.23 87.16
CA GLU A 18 19.66 -21.76 87.88
C GLU A 18 19.04 -23.00 87.22
N ASN A 19 19.47 -23.37 86.02
CA ASN A 19 18.93 -24.55 85.35
C ASN A 19 19.54 -25.83 85.91
N ARG A 20 18.69 -26.83 86.12
CA ARG A 20 19.14 -28.20 86.39
C ARG A 20 19.52 -28.86 85.07
N LEU A 21 20.62 -29.60 85.04
CA LEU A 21 21.07 -30.34 83.85
C LEU A 21 19.94 -31.19 83.24
N GLU A 22 19.15 -31.86 84.06
CA GLU A 22 18.04 -32.72 83.63
C GLU A 22 16.95 -31.95 82.87
N GLU A 23 16.64 -30.72 83.29
CA GLU A 23 15.64 -29.87 82.65
C GLU A 23 16.18 -29.21 81.38
N ASP A 24 17.44 -28.76 81.41
CA ASP A 24 18.07 -28.08 80.29
C ASP A 24 18.31 -29.03 79.11
N VAL A 25 18.71 -30.27 79.39
CA VAL A 25 18.84 -31.34 78.38
C VAL A 25 17.49 -31.64 77.72
N LEU A 26 16.40 -31.67 78.49
CA LEU A 26 15.05 -31.88 77.94
C LEU A 26 14.59 -30.70 77.08
N ARG A 27 14.84 -29.45 77.53
CA ARG A 27 14.51 -28.24 76.76
C ARG A 27 15.32 -28.17 75.46
N LEU A 28 16.62 -28.41 75.50
CA LEU A 28 17.48 -28.46 74.31
C LEU A 28 17.03 -29.56 73.35
N ARG A 29 16.69 -30.75 73.85
CA ARG A 29 16.14 -31.83 73.01
C ARG A 29 14.82 -31.43 72.36
N SER A 30 13.93 -30.74 73.09
CA SER A 30 12.67 -30.25 72.52
C SER A 30 12.88 -29.19 71.45
N ALA A 31 13.83 -28.27 71.66
CA ALA A 31 14.18 -27.23 70.71
C ALA A 31 14.82 -27.81 69.44
N LEU A 32 15.74 -28.78 69.59
CA LEU A 32 16.34 -29.50 68.47
C LEU A 32 15.29 -30.25 67.66
N ASN A 33 14.37 -30.97 68.31
CA ASN A 33 13.27 -31.65 67.63
C ASN A 33 12.34 -30.66 66.88
N ALA A 34 12.09 -29.48 67.46
CA ALA A 34 11.31 -28.43 66.82
C ALA A 34 12.03 -27.84 65.58
N ILE A 35 13.35 -27.65 65.66
CA ILE A 35 14.18 -27.22 64.53
C ILE A 35 14.18 -28.28 63.44
N ASP A 36 14.39 -29.56 63.78
CA ASP A 36 14.34 -30.66 62.82
C ASP A 36 12.99 -30.73 62.10
N GLY A 37 11.89 -30.57 62.85
CA GLY A 37 10.54 -30.50 62.28
C GLY A 37 10.35 -29.30 61.35
N ALA A 38 10.86 -28.12 61.73
CA ALA A 38 10.80 -26.93 60.89
C ALA A 38 11.62 -27.07 59.60
N VAL A 39 12.81 -27.69 59.68
CA VAL A 39 13.65 -27.98 58.51
C VAL A 39 12.95 -28.96 57.57
N GLN A 40 12.35 -30.03 58.08
CA GLN A 40 11.58 -30.97 57.25
C GLN A 40 10.38 -30.30 56.57
N TYR A 41 9.67 -29.43 57.29
CA TYR A 41 8.56 -28.67 56.71
C TYR A 41 9.03 -27.73 55.60
N LEU A 42 10.13 -27.01 55.79
CA LEU A 42 10.71 -26.12 54.78
C LEU A 42 11.16 -26.90 53.53
N ASP A 43 11.74 -28.09 53.69
CA ASP A 43 12.15 -28.95 52.57
C ASP A 43 10.94 -29.45 51.75
N GLN A 44 9.87 -29.85 52.43
CA GLN A 44 8.61 -30.24 51.78
C GLN A 44 7.94 -29.06 51.06
N ALA A 45 7.92 -27.88 51.69
CA ALA A 45 7.37 -26.66 51.09
C ALA A 45 8.17 -26.24 49.85
N LEU A 46 9.51 -26.28 49.93
CA LEU A 46 10.39 -25.94 48.81
C LEU A 46 10.21 -26.92 47.64
N THR A 47 10.10 -28.22 47.94
CA THR A 47 9.85 -29.26 46.94
C THR A 47 8.50 -29.06 46.25
N SER A 48 7.45 -28.76 47.03
CA SER A 48 6.11 -28.50 46.50
C SER A 48 6.07 -27.25 45.61
N GLN A 49 6.76 -26.18 46.02
CA GLN A 49 6.88 -24.95 45.24
C GLN A 49 7.65 -25.17 43.93
N ALA A 50 8.71 -25.98 43.96
CA ALA A 50 9.48 -26.33 42.77
C ALA A 50 8.64 -27.15 41.77
N GLN A 51 7.85 -28.10 42.25
CA GLN A 51 6.94 -28.89 41.42
C GLN A 51 5.84 -28.02 40.79
N THR A 52 5.24 -27.11 41.57
CA THR A 52 4.20 -26.20 41.07
C THR A 52 4.75 -25.28 39.99
N SER A 53 5.92 -24.68 40.22
CA SER A 53 6.58 -23.83 39.23
C SER A 53 6.92 -24.58 37.93
N ALA A 54 7.31 -25.85 38.02
CA ALA A 54 7.61 -26.67 36.86
C ALA A 54 6.35 -27.02 36.05
N LEU A 55 5.23 -27.29 36.72
CA LEU A 55 3.92 -27.53 36.09
C LEU A 55 3.42 -26.27 35.37
N ASP A 56 3.52 -25.11 36.01
CA ASP A 56 3.11 -23.84 35.41
C ASP A 56 3.95 -23.51 34.16
N LEU A 57 5.27 -23.72 34.23
CA LEU A 57 6.16 -23.49 33.08
C LEU A 57 5.81 -24.42 31.90
N ALA A 58 5.51 -25.68 32.18
CA ALA A 58 5.10 -26.64 31.16
C ALA A 58 3.75 -26.26 30.52
N ALA A 59 2.78 -25.82 31.32
CA ALA A 59 1.48 -25.36 30.83
C ALA A 59 1.60 -24.10 29.96
N VAL A 60 2.45 -23.15 30.38
CA VAL A 60 2.75 -21.94 29.59
C VAL A 60 3.41 -22.31 28.27
N GLN A 61 4.43 -23.17 28.27
CA GLN A 61 5.08 -23.64 27.04
C GLN A 61 4.09 -24.29 26.08
N GLN A 62 3.24 -25.20 26.58
CA GLN A 62 2.25 -25.89 25.77
C GLN A 62 1.25 -24.90 25.13
N THR A 63 0.76 -23.94 25.90
CA THR A 63 -0.16 -22.89 25.41
C THR A 63 0.50 -22.03 24.34
N LEU A 64 1.77 -21.67 24.54
CA LEU A 64 2.54 -20.85 23.58
C LEU A 64 2.77 -21.62 22.27
N THR A 65 3.13 -22.90 22.35
CA THR A 65 3.33 -23.77 21.17
C THR A 65 2.02 -23.93 20.39
N GLN A 66 0.90 -24.16 21.06
CA GLN A 66 -0.40 -24.28 20.41
C GLN A 66 -0.80 -22.97 19.71
N SER A 67 -0.67 -21.84 20.41
CA SER A 67 -1.00 -20.51 19.87
C SER A 67 -0.15 -20.16 18.65
N LEU A 68 1.17 -20.44 18.72
CA LEU A 68 2.08 -20.22 17.59
C LEU A 68 1.74 -21.12 16.40
N SER A 69 1.43 -22.39 16.64
CA SER A 69 1.06 -23.33 15.57
C SER A 69 -0.23 -22.90 14.85
N ALA A 70 -1.24 -22.44 15.59
CA ALA A 70 -2.49 -21.93 15.04
C ALA A 70 -2.26 -20.63 14.25
N GLY A 71 -1.42 -19.72 14.77
CA GLY A 71 -1.05 -18.48 14.08
C GLY A 71 -0.33 -18.75 12.75
N LEU A 72 0.61 -19.71 12.73
CA LEU A 72 1.31 -20.12 11.51
C LEU A 72 0.36 -20.73 10.48
N GLN A 73 -0.57 -21.58 10.89
CA GLN A 73 -1.59 -22.16 10.01
C GLN A 73 -2.51 -21.08 9.41
N SER A 74 -3.02 -20.16 10.23
CA SER A 74 -3.85 -19.04 9.77
C SER A 74 -3.09 -18.16 8.77
N THR A 75 -1.83 -17.85 9.06
CA THR A 75 -0.98 -17.05 8.16
C THR A 75 -0.75 -17.77 6.83
N GLY A 76 -0.47 -19.08 6.86
CA GLY A 76 -0.31 -19.90 5.65
C GLY A 76 -1.58 -19.92 4.77
N GLN A 77 -2.76 -20.00 5.40
CA GLN A 77 -4.04 -19.91 4.69
C GLN A 77 -4.25 -18.53 4.05
N GLN A 78 -3.94 -17.44 4.77
CA GLN A 78 -4.03 -16.09 4.24
C GLN A 78 -3.09 -15.85 3.06
N ILE A 79 -1.84 -16.33 3.15
CA ILE A 79 -0.87 -16.25 2.05
C ILE A 79 -1.41 -16.98 0.81
N THR A 80 -1.94 -18.19 0.99
CA THR A 80 -2.51 -18.98 -0.12
C THR A 80 -3.72 -18.27 -0.74
N ALA A 81 -4.59 -17.69 0.07
CA ALA A 81 -5.74 -16.91 -0.41
C ALA A 81 -5.30 -15.68 -1.21
N LEU A 82 -4.28 -14.95 -0.73
CA LEU A 82 -3.71 -13.81 -1.44
C LEU A 82 -3.06 -14.22 -2.77
N GLN A 83 -2.33 -15.33 -2.79
CA GLN A 83 -1.73 -15.87 -4.02
C GLN A 83 -2.81 -16.18 -5.07
N ASN A 84 -3.92 -16.80 -4.67
CA ASN A 84 -5.04 -17.09 -5.56
C ASN A 84 -5.76 -15.83 -6.05
N ALA A 85 -5.93 -14.83 -5.17
CA ALA A 85 -6.52 -13.56 -5.53
C ALA A 85 -5.64 -12.79 -6.54
N ILE A 86 -4.32 -12.80 -6.34
CA ILE A 86 -3.35 -12.23 -7.28
C ILE A 86 -3.44 -12.95 -8.63
N ALA A 87 -3.42 -14.28 -8.66
CA ALA A 87 -3.51 -15.05 -9.90
C ALA A 87 -4.82 -14.77 -10.67
N THR A 88 -5.94 -14.62 -9.97
CA THR A 88 -7.24 -14.31 -10.58
C THR A 88 -7.29 -12.89 -11.15
N LYS A 89 -6.64 -11.93 -10.48
CA LYS A 89 -6.62 -10.53 -10.89
C LYS A 89 -5.48 -10.19 -11.85
N ALA A 90 -4.49 -11.07 -11.96
CA ALA A 90 -3.36 -10.87 -12.85
C ALA A 90 -3.89 -10.86 -14.29
N VAL A 91 -3.78 -9.70 -14.93
CA VAL A 91 -3.98 -9.59 -16.36
C VAL A 91 -2.76 -10.22 -17.02
N ASP A 92 -2.94 -11.38 -17.63
CA ASP A 92 -1.92 -11.99 -18.48
C ASP A 92 -1.81 -11.18 -19.78
N LEU A 93 -0.96 -10.16 -19.77
CA LEU A 93 -0.71 -9.31 -20.93
C LEU A 93 -0.14 -10.11 -22.12
N GLN A 94 0.51 -11.25 -21.88
CA GLN A 94 0.96 -12.12 -22.97
C GLN A 94 -0.22 -12.89 -23.58
N ALA A 95 -1.17 -13.37 -22.77
CA ALA A 95 -2.41 -13.95 -23.29
C ALA A 95 -3.25 -12.91 -24.03
N VAL A 96 -3.37 -11.69 -23.51
CA VAL A 96 -4.04 -10.58 -24.20
C VAL A 96 -3.34 -10.26 -25.52
N ALA A 97 -2.01 -10.24 -25.57
CA ALA A 97 -1.25 -10.00 -26.79
C ALA A 97 -1.37 -11.14 -27.80
N LYS A 98 -1.38 -12.40 -27.35
CA LYS A 98 -1.58 -13.59 -28.22
C LYS A 98 -3.00 -13.71 -28.75
N ALA A 99 -4.00 -13.34 -27.96
CA ALA A 99 -5.41 -13.34 -28.35
C ALA A 99 -5.80 -12.10 -29.18
N SER A 100 -5.05 -11.01 -29.04
CA SER A 100 -5.20 -9.83 -29.87
C SER A 100 -4.61 -10.08 -31.26
N ASN A 101 -5.38 -9.74 -32.28
CA ASN A 101 -4.93 -9.71 -33.66
C ASN A 101 -5.00 -8.26 -34.17
N SER A 102 -4.57 -8.03 -35.41
CA SER A 102 -4.60 -6.70 -36.02
C SER A 102 -5.98 -6.06 -36.01
N THR A 103 -7.07 -6.83 -36.16
CA THR A 103 -8.45 -6.35 -36.08
C THR A 103 -8.79 -5.82 -34.68
N HIS A 104 -8.42 -6.53 -33.63
CA HIS A 104 -8.64 -6.08 -32.25
C HIS A 104 -7.83 -4.82 -31.92
N ALA A 105 -6.58 -4.73 -32.40
CA ALA A 105 -5.76 -3.53 -32.25
C ALA A 105 -6.38 -2.31 -32.96
N VAL A 106 -6.84 -2.49 -34.21
CA VAL A 106 -7.53 -1.43 -34.98
C VAL A 106 -8.84 -1.03 -34.31
N ALA A 107 -9.64 -1.99 -33.84
CA ALA A 107 -10.90 -1.70 -33.13
C ALA A 107 -10.65 -0.92 -31.83
N GLY A 108 -9.60 -1.26 -31.08
CA GLY A 108 -9.18 -0.52 -29.89
C GLY A 108 -8.72 0.90 -30.21
N GLN A 109 -7.94 1.08 -31.27
CA GLN A 109 -7.52 2.41 -31.72
C GLN A 109 -8.70 3.25 -32.21
N VAL A 110 -9.64 2.66 -32.97
CA VAL A 110 -10.88 3.34 -33.38
C VAL A 110 -11.76 3.69 -32.18
N GLY A 111 -11.87 2.81 -31.19
CA GLY A 111 -12.59 3.09 -29.95
C GLY A 111 -11.98 4.26 -29.17
N LEU A 112 -10.65 4.29 -29.07
CA LEU A 112 -9.91 5.41 -28.48
C LEU A 112 -10.11 6.71 -29.26
N THR A 113 -10.06 6.66 -30.59
CA THR A 113 -10.33 7.82 -31.44
C THR A 113 -11.76 8.33 -31.26
N ARG A 114 -12.77 7.45 -31.19
CA ARG A 114 -14.17 7.84 -30.93
C ARG A 114 -14.35 8.47 -29.56
N LEU A 115 -13.69 7.95 -28.53
CA LEU A 115 -13.70 8.57 -27.20
C LEU A 115 -13.10 9.98 -27.20
N ARG A 116 -12.20 10.24 -28.14
CA ARG A 116 -11.53 11.53 -28.36
C ARG A 116 -12.18 12.33 -29.49
N GLN A 117 -13.44 12.06 -29.83
CA GLN A 117 -14.21 12.93 -30.73
C GLN A 117 -14.95 13.98 -29.92
N ALA A 118 -14.89 15.23 -30.37
CA ALA A 118 -15.59 16.34 -29.74
C ALA A 118 -16.25 17.24 -30.80
N HIS A 119 -17.23 18.00 -30.37
CA HIS A 119 -17.83 19.06 -31.18
C HIS A 119 -17.21 20.39 -30.77
N SER A 120 -16.92 21.24 -31.76
CA SER A 120 -16.49 22.60 -31.52
C SER A 120 -17.44 23.56 -32.22
N TYR A 121 -17.99 24.50 -31.46
CA TYR A 121 -19.07 25.41 -31.83
C TYR A 121 -18.78 26.80 -31.23
N SER A 122 -19.54 27.81 -31.65
CA SER A 122 -19.29 29.22 -31.33
C SER A 122 -19.28 29.56 -29.83
N GLU A 123 -19.95 28.78 -28.98
CA GLU A 123 -19.92 28.99 -27.52
C GLU A 123 -18.55 28.68 -26.90
N LEU A 124 -17.73 27.86 -27.59
CA LEU A 124 -16.35 27.53 -27.18
C LEU A 124 -15.33 28.52 -27.75
N ASN A 125 -15.77 29.68 -28.22
CA ASN A 125 -14.89 30.72 -28.77
C ASN A 125 -13.79 31.12 -27.78
N GLY A 126 -12.57 31.21 -28.27
CA GLY A 126 -11.38 31.55 -27.49
C GLY A 126 -10.83 30.42 -26.62
N GLN A 127 -11.56 29.32 -26.43
CA GLN A 127 -11.04 28.20 -25.63
C GLN A 127 -10.01 27.38 -26.43
N PRO A 128 -8.88 26.96 -25.85
CA PRO A 128 -7.89 26.14 -26.55
C PRO A 128 -8.42 24.75 -26.95
N LEU A 129 -8.04 24.27 -28.13
CA LEU A 129 -8.22 22.89 -28.55
C LEU A 129 -7.28 21.98 -27.75
N GLU A 130 -7.64 20.71 -27.63
CA GLU A 130 -6.85 19.68 -26.95
C GLU A 130 -6.13 18.79 -27.96
N ALA A 131 -4.91 18.38 -27.59
CA ALA A 131 -4.15 17.40 -28.36
C ALA A 131 -4.80 16.01 -28.28
N GLY A 132 -4.70 15.25 -29.35
CA GLY A 132 -5.23 13.90 -29.50
C GLY A 132 -6.72 13.83 -29.84
N VAL A 133 -7.40 14.97 -30.01
CA VAL A 133 -8.85 15.05 -30.23
C VAL A 133 -9.18 15.31 -31.70
N GLU A 134 -10.22 14.63 -32.20
CA GLU A 134 -10.84 14.91 -33.50
C GLU A 134 -12.09 15.76 -33.28
N TYR A 135 -12.05 17.00 -33.74
CA TYR A 135 -13.14 17.95 -33.64
C TYR A 135 -13.96 17.97 -34.92
N SER A 136 -15.28 17.88 -34.78
CA SER A 136 -16.20 18.34 -35.82
C SER A 136 -16.54 19.81 -35.56
N LEU A 137 -16.21 20.64 -36.53
CA LEU A 137 -16.34 22.09 -36.43
C LEU A 137 -17.69 22.54 -37.00
N TYR A 138 -18.56 23.01 -36.13
CA TYR A 138 -19.83 23.61 -36.50
C TYR A 138 -19.66 25.13 -36.64
N ALA A 139 -19.18 25.57 -37.81
CA ALA A 139 -18.86 26.97 -38.10
C ALA A 139 -20.00 27.79 -38.75
N ALA A 140 -21.23 27.60 -38.27
CA ALA A 140 -22.38 28.37 -38.77
C ALA A 140 -22.26 29.88 -38.46
N MET A 141 -21.51 30.23 -37.41
CA MET A 141 -21.24 31.60 -36.97
C MET A 141 -19.73 31.82 -36.81
N SER A 142 -19.28 33.07 -36.84
CA SER A 142 -17.86 33.39 -36.70
C SER A 142 -17.33 33.14 -35.28
N TYR A 143 -16.25 32.38 -35.17
CA TYR A 143 -15.56 32.12 -33.90
C TYR A 143 -14.13 31.64 -34.15
N SER A 144 -13.35 31.58 -33.08
CA SER A 144 -11.95 31.19 -33.14
C SER A 144 -11.60 30.25 -31.99
N ARG A 145 -10.67 29.34 -32.22
CA ARG A 145 -10.11 28.51 -31.16
C ARG A 145 -8.58 28.44 -31.27
N PRO A 146 -7.83 28.70 -30.18
CA PRO A 146 -6.39 28.51 -30.19
C PRO A 146 -5.99 27.03 -30.18
N LEU A 147 -4.83 26.72 -30.74
CA LEU A 147 -4.12 25.45 -30.54
C LEU A 147 -3.71 25.28 -29.07
N PRO A 148 -3.37 24.06 -28.62
CA PRO A 148 -2.78 23.85 -27.30
C PRO A 148 -1.61 24.80 -27.05
N ALA A 149 -1.52 25.38 -25.85
CA ALA A 149 -0.48 26.38 -25.51
C ALA A 149 0.88 25.75 -25.18
N ALA A 150 0.91 24.48 -24.78
CA ALA A 150 2.13 23.73 -24.41
C ALA A 150 2.09 22.29 -24.96
N PRO A 151 2.13 22.12 -26.30
CA PRO A 151 2.11 20.79 -26.92
C PRO A 151 3.44 20.05 -26.78
N GLN A 152 3.39 18.73 -26.86
CA GLN A 152 4.55 17.83 -26.90
C GLN A 152 4.82 17.37 -28.34
N LEU A 153 6.08 17.05 -28.64
CA LEU A 153 6.49 16.58 -29.96
C LEU A 153 5.66 15.35 -30.38
N GLY A 154 4.98 15.44 -31.53
CA GLY A 154 4.11 14.39 -32.04
C GLY A 154 2.64 14.51 -31.64
N ASP A 155 2.27 15.48 -30.79
CA ASP A 155 0.87 15.79 -30.52
C ASP A 155 0.14 16.10 -31.82
N SER A 156 -1.04 15.53 -32.00
CA SER A 156 -1.84 15.74 -33.20
C SER A 156 -3.29 16.03 -32.87
N LEU A 157 -3.97 16.81 -33.69
CA LEU A 157 -5.41 16.99 -33.60
C LEU A 157 -6.00 17.08 -35.00
N VAL A 158 -7.27 16.73 -35.10
CA VAL A 158 -7.98 16.71 -36.39
C VAL A 158 -9.15 17.66 -36.31
N LEU A 159 -9.36 18.42 -37.38
CA LEU A 159 -10.52 19.25 -37.59
C LEU A 159 -11.29 18.68 -38.78
N THR A 160 -12.61 18.58 -38.67
CA THR A 160 -13.49 18.12 -39.76
C THR A 160 -14.65 19.08 -39.98
N ASP A 161 -15.09 19.21 -41.23
CA ASP A 161 -16.24 20.04 -41.61
C ASP A 161 -17.37 19.19 -42.21
N PRO A 162 -18.11 18.42 -41.39
CA PRO A 162 -19.17 17.58 -41.93
C PRO A 162 -20.35 18.40 -42.50
N TRP A 163 -20.41 19.72 -42.26
CA TRP A 163 -21.49 20.60 -42.72
C TRP A 163 -21.11 21.55 -43.87
N GLY A 164 -19.84 21.60 -44.27
CA GLY A 164 -19.37 22.46 -45.37
C GLY A 164 -19.41 23.96 -45.07
N PHE A 165 -19.28 24.35 -43.80
CA PHE A 165 -19.29 25.76 -43.39
C PHE A 165 -17.94 26.47 -43.49
N TRP A 166 -16.83 25.75 -43.62
CA TRP A 166 -15.48 26.34 -43.62
C TRP A 166 -15.26 27.28 -44.80
N GLN A 167 -15.85 27.00 -45.96
CA GLN A 167 -15.78 27.91 -47.12
C GLN A 167 -16.33 29.33 -46.84
N ARG A 168 -17.07 29.52 -45.74
CA ARG A 168 -17.62 30.83 -45.35
C ARG A 168 -16.63 31.73 -44.61
N GLY A 169 -15.45 31.27 -44.24
CA GLY A 169 -14.48 32.11 -43.53
C GLY A 169 -14.76 32.29 -42.03
N HIS A 170 -15.69 31.52 -41.47
CA HIS A 170 -16.22 31.75 -40.12
C HIS A 170 -15.34 31.18 -39.00
N PHE A 171 -14.43 30.26 -39.30
CA PHE A 171 -13.56 29.67 -38.28
C PHE A 171 -12.11 30.13 -38.45
N THR A 172 -11.56 30.68 -37.37
CA THR A 172 -10.13 31.01 -37.25
C THR A 172 -9.45 30.08 -36.26
N LEU A 173 -8.48 29.29 -36.72
CA LEU A 173 -7.57 28.56 -35.86
C LEU A 173 -6.45 29.49 -35.43
N LYS A 174 -6.41 29.76 -34.12
CA LYS A 174 -5.40 30.63 -33.53
C LYS A 174 -4.18 29.84 -33.10
N ARG A 175 -3.06 30.52 -33.06
CA ARG A 175 -1.85 30.00 -32.42
C ARG A 175 -2.07 29.87 -30.91
N GLY A 176 -1.53 28.79 -30.33
CA GLY A 176 -1.66 28.52 -28.89
C GLY A 176 -0.87 29.48 -28.00
N ASN A 177 0.21 30.06 -28.53
CA ASN A 177 0.97 31.15 -27.93
C ASN A 177 1.70 31.95 -29.04
N SER A 178 2.40 33.02 -28.66
CA SER A 178 3.08 33.92 -29.60
C SER A 178 4.29 33.29 -30.31
N GLN A 179 4.90 32.26 -29.73
CA GLN A 179 6.05 31.55 -30.29
C GLN A 179 5.64 30.47 -31.29
N HIS A 180 4.38 30.01 -31.25
CA HIS A 180 3.89 29.00 -32.16
C HIS A 180 3.91 29.48 -33.61
N LEU A 181 4.14 28.53 -34.51
CA LEU A 181 4.05 28.67 -35.96
C LEU A 181 3.06 27.63 -36.50
N ILE A 182 2.39 27.94 -37.61
CA ILE A 182 1.59 26.97 -38.38
C ILE A 182 2.18 26.94 -39.79
N ASN A 183 2.68 25.78 -40.22
CA ASN A 183 3.44 25.62 -41.47
C ASN A 183 4.54 26.68 -41.63
N ALA A 184 5.32 26.90 -40.56
CA ALA A 184 6.39 27.90 -40.46
C ALA A 184 5.93 29.36 -40.62
N ARG A 185 4.63 29.65 -40.42
CA ARG A 185 4.07 31.01 -40.43
C ARG A 185 3.63 31.43 -39.03
N ALA A 186 3.91 32.68 -38.66
CA ALA A 186 3.53 33.28 -37.38
C ALA A 186 2.14 33.93 -37.42
N GLU A 187 1.21 33.31 -38.15
CA GLU A 187 -0.14 33.82 -38.43
C GLU A 187 -1.19 32.82 -37.96
N ASP A 188 -2.38 33.32 -37.67
CA ASP A 188 -3.56 32.48 -37.45
C ASP A 188 -4.13 32.01 -38.79
N VAL A 189 -4.77 30.84 -38.81
CA VAL A 189 -5.33 30.27 -40.04
C VAL A 189 -6.82 30.54 -40.09
N VAL A 190 -7.26 31.24 -41.14
CA VAL A 190 -8.69 31.37 -41.45
C VAL A 190 -9.06 30.28 -42.44
N PHE A 191 -10.03 29.44 -42.07
CA PHE A 191 -10.59 28.47 -43.01
C PHE A 191 -11.64 29.18 -43.86
N ASN A 192 -11.36 29.32 -45.15
CA ASN A 192 -12.21 29.97 -46.16
C ASN A 192 -12.32 29.14 -47.45
N ILE A 193 -11.98 27.85 -47.37
CA ILE A 193 -12.01 26.89 -48.48
C ILE A 193 -12.82 25.67 -48.05
N ASN A 194 -13.46 25.01 -49.02
CA ASN A 194 -14.17 23.77 -48.79
C ASN A 194 -13.18 22.59 -48.70
N VAL A 195 -12.82 22.20 -47.48
CA VAL A 195 -12.01 21.02 -47.19
C VAL A 195 -12.69 20.23 -46.08
N TRP A 196 -12.69 18.90 -46.20
CA TRP A 196 -13.48 18.04 -45.31
C TRP A 196 -12.71 17.63 -44.05
N ARG A 197 -11.37 17.62 -44.12
CA ARG A 197 -10.49 17.22 -43.01
C ARG A 197 -9.17 17.99 -43.04
N VAL A 198 -8.75 18.44 -41.87
CA VAL A 198 -7.43 19.04 -41.64
C VAL A 198 -6.78 18.34 -40.46
N THR A 199 -5.55 17.90 -40.66
CA THR A 199 -4.74 17.27 -39.62
C THR A 199 -3.62 18.21 -39.22
N LEU A 200 -3.54 18.49 -37.93
CA LEU A 200 -2.47 19.25 -37.32
C LEU A 200 -1.55 18.33 -36.53
N THR A 201 -0.24 18.49 -36.68
CA THR A 201 0.75 17.74 -35.89
C THR A 201 1.85 18.67 -35.42
N TYR A 202 2.08 18.69 -34.11
CA TYR A 202 3.13 19.48 -33.50
C TYR A 202 4.49 18.83 -33.79
N ALA A 203 5.30 19.57 -34.52
CA ALA A 203 6.63 19.19 -34.93
C ALA A 203 7.67 19.89 -34.03
N TRP A 204 8.87 20.07 -34.55
CA TRP A 204 9.98 20.72 -33.86
C TRP A 204 9.82 22.25 -33.83
N GLN A 205 10.49 22.91 -32.88
CA GLN A 205 10.61 24.37 -32.79
C GLN A 205 9.28 25.15 -32.84
N ASN A 206 8.34 24.82 -31.94
CA ASN A 206 7.07 25.54 -31.82
C ASN A 206 6.18 25.47 -33.09
N ASN A 207 6.49 24.59 -34.05
CA ASN A 207 5.80 24.54 -35.32
C ASN A 207 4.74 23.45 -35.36
N TRP A 208 3.51 23.83 -35.67
CA TRP A 208 2.45 22.93 -36.08
C TRP A 208 2.50 22.75 -37.59
N THR A 209 2.57 21.51 -38.04
CA THR A 209 2.32 21.17 -39.43
C THR A 209 0.82 21.02 -39.63
N LEU A 210 0.26 21.71 -40.63
CA LEU A 210 -1.14 21.63 -41.03
C LEU A 210 -1.17 20.99 -42.42
N SER A 211 -1.88 19.87 -42.52
CA SER A 211 -2.12 19.15 -43.78
C SER A 211 -3.61 19.06 -44.05
N ILE A 212 -3.97 19.21 -45.32
CA ILE A 212 -5.34 19.06 -45.80
C ILE A 212 -5.46 17.63 -46.36
N GLY A 213 -6.51 16.91 -45.94
CA GLY A 213 -6.86 15.58 -46.43
C GLY A 213 -8.11 15.60 -47.28
#